data_AF-A0AAN9H5W2-F1
#
_entry.id   AF-A0AAN9H5W2-F1
#
_cell.length_a   1.000
_cell.length_b   1.000
_cell.length_c   1.000
_cell.angle_alpha   90.00
_cell.angle_beta   90.00
_cell.angle_gamma   90.00
#
_symmetry.space_group_name_H-M   'P 1'
#
loop_
_entity.id
_entity.type
_entity.pdbx_description
1 polymer ?
#
loop_
_entity_poly.entity_id
_entity_poly.type
_entity_poly.pdbx_seq_one_letter_code
_entity_poly.pdbx_strand_id
1 'polypeptide(L)'
;MGEVRKLQKKLRQIENLEIKISLTPEEKLKVSKKVELRSRLAELLLQHSGPQQTQGIVGKEEDRMKRQVEEVTEQHVSRPPAQKIAREERRENDGSQTDGRGETHFPVSPCVEEQEDVQFRSRKQTWEKSKFRLRTLEGHSDIITCVVAVDNLVISGSRDTTVKVWHVPTATEQRNLGGHSGGVTCLSAPPPEYCRRLARANDLADKERFVLSGSTDCCVRVWALSSGQCVKSIYTFNAVTSLCFIPEGEGFIVTGSDAGKLQVWSWSSQENCQSVNAHLDAVTTLQSQGPLLFSGSAEGCVCVWEVYGKGPEPLRRLHLWGPEVTGCSGDDGVNGRLILSPRGDRVFLSCGRASIRILNWRTGVMTRLTNHSSTAGVTDCVNQIPGLLIGSCFDLANGESKINLFSLPQCRYLVSLTSSDLPRILCYAAWLTASGDHRWVTGGRDLIVWEQLPGSFKKRGDVTVRRDSRLEDCLLESDRDSEDDNSEVDHDEDSITQDASETEEPASSSWLRCVLQ
;
A
#
# COMPACT_ATOMS: atom_id res chain seq x y z
N MET A 1 4.52 31.48 15.62
CA MET A 1 3.47 30.54 15.12
C MET A 1 3.21 30.60 13.61
N GLY A 2 2.93 31.77 13.01
CA GLY A 2 2.64 31.86 11.56
C GLY A 2 3.83 31.46 10.66
N GLU A 3 5.05 31.84 11.02
CA GLU A 3 6.26 31.45 10.29
C GLU A 3 6.59 29.96 10.40
N VAL A 4 6.36 29.36 11.58
CA VAL A 4 6.52 27.91 11.82
C VAL A 4 5.61 27.11 10.88
N ARG A 5 4.33 27.50 10.75
CA ARG A 5 3.38 26.86 9.82
C ARG A 5 3.81 27.03 8.36
N LYS A 6 4.34 28.20 7.97
CA LYS A 6 4.85 28.44 6.61
C LYS A 6 6.08 27.58 6.31
N LEU A 7 7.00 27.44 7.25
CA LEU A 7 8.20 26.59 7.11
C LEU A 7 7.84 25.11 7.07
N GLN A 8 6.91 24.64 7.91
CA GLN A 8 6.38 23.28 7.84
C GLN A 8 5.69 22.99 6.50
N LYS A 9 4.90 23.94 5.97
CA LYS A 9 4.28 23.80 4.64
C LYS A 9 5.34 23.75 3.53
N LYS A 10 6.36 24.61 3.57
CA LYS A 10 7.47 24.59 2.60
C LYS A 10 8.28 23.29 2.68
N LEU A 11 8.57 22.80 3.88
CA LEU A 11 9.30 21.55 4.08
C LEU A 11 8.54 20.36 3.49
N ARG A 12 7.22 20.30 3.71
CA ARG A 12 6.34 19.28 3.13
C ARG A 12 6.24 19.35 1.60
N GLN A 13 6.24 20.55 1.03
CA GLN A 13 6.29 20.73 -0.43
C GLN A 13 7.62 20.24 -1.02
N ILE A 14 8.74 20.51 -0.36
CA ILE A 14 10.07 20.04 -0.78
C ILE A 14 10.16 18.51 -0.66
N GLU A 15 9.65 17.94 0.43
CA GLU A 15 9.56 16.48 0.63
C GLU A 15 8.76 15.80 -0.50
N ASN A 16 7.75 16.49 -1.03
CA ASN A 16 6.94 15.98 -2.12
C ASN A 16 7.67 15.91 -3.47
N LEU A 17 8.64 16.81 -3.67
CA LEU A 17 9.49 16.81 -4.86
C LEU A 17 10.44 15.62 -4.85
N GLU A 18 10.98 15.23 -3.68
CA GLU A 18 11.89 14.07 -3.53
C GLU A 18 11.24 12.72 -3.93
N ILE A 19 9.90 12.66 -3.94
CA ILE A 19 9.14 11.46 -4.26
C ILE A 19 9.10 11.20 -5.79
N LYS A 20 9.21 12.25 -6.62
CA LYS A 20 9.21 12.12 -8.08
C LYS A 20 10.48 11.41 -8.58
N ILE A 21 10.31 10.49 -9.53
CA ILE A 21 11.37 9.63 -10.09
C ILE A 21 12.40 10.45 -10.90
N SER A 22 12.03 11.61 -11.40
CA SER A 22 12.92 12.57 -12.07
C SER A 22 12.70 13.98 -11.51
N LEU A 23 13.76 14.57 -10.94
CA LEU A 23 13.79 15.93 -10.43
C LEU A 23 14.48 16.85 -11.45
N THR A 24 13.86 17.98 -11.77
CA THR A 24 14.50 19.06 -12.54
C THR A 24 15.64 19.71 -11.74
N PRO A 25 16.62 20.38 -12.37
CA PRO A 25 17.73 21.03 -11.68
C PRO A 25 17.29 22.05 -10.62
N GLU A 26 16.20 22.76 -10.87
CA GLU A 26 15.62 23.71 -9.92
C GLU A 26 14.99 23.02 -8.71
N GLU A 27 14.36 21.85 -8.91
CA GLU A 27 13.81 21.05 -7.82
C GLU A 27 14.93 20.42 -6.97
N LYS A 28 16.06 20.02 -7.58
CA LYS A 28 17.26 19.58 -6.83
C LYS A 28 17.81 20.69 -5.93
N LEU A 29 17.78 21.95 -6.38
CA LEU A 29 18.18 23.11 -5.58
C LEU A 29 17.21 23.39 -4.42
N LYS A 30 15.91 23.09 -4.60
CA LYS A 30 14.92 23.18 -3.51
C LYS A 30 15.14 22.11 -2.46
N VAL A 31 15.48 20.88 -2.89
CA VAL A 31 15.83 19.76 -2.01
C VAL A 31 17.10 20.04 -1.20
N SER A 32 18.14 20.63 -1.81
CA SER A 32 19.40 20.90 -1.10
C SER A 32 19.27 21.90 0.06
N LYS A 33 18.29 22.82 0.00
CA LYS A 33 18.00 23.79 1.07
C LYS A 33 17.26 23.21 2.29
N LYS A 34 16.90 21.93 2.24
CA LYS A 34 16.14 21.23 3.31
C LYS A 34 16.85 21.25 4.66
N VAL A 35 18.17 21.04 4.68
CA VAL A 35 18.96 21.02 5.92
C VAL A 35 18.89 22.38 6.61
N GLU A 36 19.04 23.46 5.85
CA GLU A 36 18.93 24.84 6.34
C GLU A 36 17.53 25.14 6.89
N LEU A 37 16.47 24.72 6.18
CA LEU A 37 15.09 24.92 6.63
C LEU A 37 14.76 24.11 7.89
N ARG A 38 15.30 22.90 8.05
CA ARG A 38 15.16 22.08 9.27
C ARG A 38 15.85 22.73 10.46
N SER A 39 17.07 23.23 10.28
CA SER A 39 17.80 23.95 11.34
C SER A 39 17.04 25.19 11.77
N ARG A 40 16.53 25.98 10.82
CA ARG A 40 15.74 27.18 11.12
C ARG A 40 14.41 26.86 11.80
N LEU A 41 13.75 25.75 11.43
CA LEU A 41 12.55 25.29 12.10
C LEU A 41 12.85 24.86 13.55
N ALA A 42 13.94 24.12 13.76
CA ALA A 42 14.39 23.70 15.10
C ALA A 42 14.72 24.89 15.99
N GLU A 43 15.42 25.92 15.48
CA GLU A 43 15.69 27.16 16.21
C GLU A 43 14.42 27.90 16.59
N LEU A 44 13.45 28.02 15.67
CA LEU A 44 12.19 28.70 15.96
C LEU A 44 11.31 27.95 16.96
N LEU A 45 11.32 26.61 16.91
CA LEU A 45 10.64 25.76 17.90
C LEU A 45 11.31 25.90 19.28
N LEU A 46 12.64 25.97 19.32
CA LEU A 46 13.41 26.18 20.55
C LEU A 46 13.15 27.58 21.15
N GLN A 47 13.02 28.61 20.31
CA GLN A 47 12.68 29.97 20.74
C GLN A 47 11.24 30.09 21.27
N HIS A 48 10.32 29.23 20.81
CA HIS A 48 8.94 29.20 21.27
C HIS A 48 8.72 28.26 22.47
N SER A 49 9.67 27.38 22.78
CA SER A 49 9.71 26.64 24.04
C SER A 49 10.41 27.47 25.12
N GLY A 50 9.64 28.17 25.96
CA GLY A 50 10.17 28.81 27.17
C GLY A 50 10.76 27.78 28.16
N PRO A 51 11.56 28.23 29.15
CA PRO A 51 12.43 27.35 29.93
C PRO A 51 11.62 26.46 30.87
N GLN A 52 11.59 25.16 30.60
CA GLN A 52 11.30 24.15 31.61
C GLN A 52 12.61 23.46 32.01
N GLN A 53 12.83 23.48 33.33
CA GLN A 53 14.03 23.06 34.04
C GLN A 53 14.43 21.60 33.71
N THR A 54 15.66 21.44 33.23
CA THR A 54 16.43 20.21 33.34
C THR A 54 17.04 20.11 34.74
N GLN A 55 16.71 19.05 35.50
CA GLN A 55 17.63 18.49 36.49
C GLN A 55 18.07 17.12 36.00
N GLY A 56 19.37 17.00 35.73
CA GLY A 56 20.03 15.76 35.36
C GLY A 56 20.33 14.91 36.59
N ILE A 57 20.35 13.60 36.39
CA ILE A 57 21.02 12.64 37.26
C ILE A 57 21.88 11.75 36.37
N VAL A 58 23.19 11.99 36.43
CA VAL A 58 24.25 11.10 35.97
C VAL A 58 24.72 10.33 37.20
N GLY A 59 24.75 9.00 37.15
CA GLY A 59 25.21 8.16 38.26
C GLY A 59 25.41 6.70 37.88
N LYS A 60 26.62 6.40 37.36
CA LYS A 60 27.44 5.18 37.46
C LYS A 60 26.76 3.84 37.80
N GLU A 61 26.85 2.87 36.89
CA GLU A 61 26.86 1.43 37.18
C GLU A 61 28.17 0.81 36.70
N GLU A 62 29.00 0.37 37.64
CA GLU A 62 30.01 -0.67 37.45
C GLU A 62 30.04 -1.53 38.72
N ASP A 63 30.25 -2.84 38.52
CA ASP A 63 30.53 -3.89 39.49
C ASP A 63 29.42 -4.39 40.42
N ARG A 64 28.82 -5.55 40.06
CA ARG A 64 29.28 -6.82 40.66
C ARG A 64 28.73 -8.05 39.95
N MET A 65 29.65 -8.85 39.42
CA MET A 65 29.44 -10.21 38.94
C MET A 65 29.70 -11.22 40.08
N LYS A 66 29.03 -12.38 39.99
CA LYS A 66 29.44 -13.74 40.40
C LYS A 66 28.84 -14.39 41.68
N ARG A 67 28.15 -15.53 41.36
CA ARG A 67 28.29 -16.91 41.92
C ARG A 67 27.67 -17.16 43.30
N GLN A 68 27.13 -18.34 43.66
CA GLN A 68 26.92 -19.69 43.10
C GLN A 68 26.01 -20.43 44.14
N VAL A 69 25.00 -21.21 43.75
CA VAL A 69 24.95 -22.71 43.71
C VAL A 69 24.15 -23.35 44.86
N GLU A 70 23.18 -24.17 44.42
CA GLU A 70 22.54 -25.39 44.97
C GLU A 70 21.98 -25.46 46.40
N GLU A 71 20.71 -25.86 46.51
CA GLU A 71 20.38 -27.22 47.00
C GLU A 71 18.96 -27.68 46.59
N VAL A 72 18.82 -29.01 46.51
CA VAL A 72 17.72 -29.81 45.95
C VAL A 72 16.68 -30.14 47.04
N THR A 73 15.39 -30.26 46.68
CA THR A 73 14.50 -31.33 47.20
C THR A 73 13.19 -31.46 46.43
N GLU A 74 12.81 -32.71 46.21
CA GLU A 74 11.63 -33.23 45.50
C GLU A 74 10.30 -33.02 46.28
N GLN A 75 9.15 -32.93 45.59
CA GLN A 75 8.05 -33.94 45.60
C GLN A 75 6.68 -33.42 45.09
N HIS A 76 6.11 -34.24 44.18
CA HIS A 76 4.71 -34.64 43.94
C HIS A 76 3.53 -33.67 43.62
N VAL A 77 3.08 -33.78 42.35
CA VAL A 77 1.73 -34.17 41.82
C VAL A 77 0.45 -33.53 42.38
N SER A 78 -0.32 -32.86 41.50
CA SER A 78 -1.73 -33.19 41.19
C SER A 78 -2.32 -32.44 39.97
N ARG A 79 -3.26 -33.12 39.29
CA ARG A 79 -3.95 -32.84 38.00
C ARG A 79 -4.82 -31.57 37.99
N PRO A 80 -5.15 -31.05 36.78
CA PRO A 80 -6.44 -30.39 36.52
C PRO A 80 -7.39 -31.24 35.65
N PRO A 81 -8.73 -31.01 35.72
CA PRO A 81 -9.75 -31.95 35.24
C PRO A 81 -10.25 -31.69 33.81
N ALA A 82 -10.87 -32.74 33.26
CA ALA A 82 -11.48 -32.83 31.94
C ALA A 82 -12.78 -32.01 31.79
N GLN A 83 -13.02 -31.52 30.56
CA GLN A 83 -14.33 -31.03 30.12
C GLN A 83 -14.93 -31.94 29.06
N LYS A 84 -16.23 -32.20 29.23
CA LYS A 84 -17.06 -33.17 28.52
C LYS A 84 -17.42 -32.69 27.11
N ILE A 85 -17.37 -33.65 26.19
CA ILE A 85 -17.90 -33.59 24.82
C ILE A 85 -19.40 -33.86 24.87
N ALA A 86 -20.22 -33.01 24.23
CA ALA A 86 -21.61 -33.31 23.92
C ALA A 86 -21.78 -33.37 22.40
N ARG A 87 -22.23 -34.54 21.95
CA ARG A 87 -22.75 -34.85 20.61
C ARG A 87 -24.16 -34.28 20.49
N GLU A 88 -24.50 -33.68 19.36
CA GLU A 88 -25.89 -33.43 19.00
C GLU A 88 -26.17 -34.00 17.60
N GLU A 89 -27.27 -34.73 17.52
CA GLU A 89 -27.65 -35.65 16.45
C GLU A 89 -28.37 -34.93 15.31
N ARG A 90 -28.11 -35.41 14.09
CA ARG A 90 -28.91 -35.12 12.89
C ARG A 90 -30.28 -35.78 13.03
N ARG A 91 -31.35 -35.04 12.71
CA ARG A 91 -32.63 -35.63 12.32
C ARG A 91 -32.99 -35.14 10.92
N GLU A 92 -33.06 -36.11 10.01
CA GLU A 92 -33.79 -36.05 8.75
C GLU A 92 -35.29 -36.01 9.06
N ASN A 93 -36.07 -35.26 8.28
CA ASN A 93 -37.50 -35.50 8.17
C ASN A 93 -37.94 -35.18 6.74
N ASP A 94 -38.66 -36.14 6.16
CA ASP A 94 -39.08 -36.21 4.77
C ASP A 94 -40.61 -36.05 4.67
N GLY A 95 -41.09 -35.46 3.58
CA GLY A 95 -42.42 -35.62 2.97
C GLY A 95 -43.70 -35.07 3.64
N SER A 96 -44.38 -34.11 3.00
CA SER A 96 -45.68 -34.34 2.32
C SER A 96 -46.30 -33.06 1.71
N GLN A 97 -46.92 -33.26 0.53
CA GLN A 97 -47.59 -32.29 -0.34
C GLN A 97 -48.94 -31.78 0.21
N THR A 98 -49.35 -30.57 -0.20
CA THR A 98 -50.70 -30.31 -0.78
C THR A 98 -50.72 -29.00 -1.59
N ASP A 99 -51.54 -29.01 -2.64
CA ASP A 99 -51.76 -27.99 -3.67
C ASP A 99 -52.36 -26.66 -3.18
N GLY A 100 -52.08 -25.57 -3.91
CA GLY A 100 -52.85 -24.33 -3.81
C GLY A 100 -52.32 -23.21 -4.72
N ARG A 101 -53.00 -23.00 -5.85
CA ARG A 101 -52.80 -21.88 -6.79
C ARG A 101 -52.79 -20.51 -6.09
N GLY A 102 -51.88 -19.63 -6.53
CA GLY A 102 -51.95 -18.20 -6.22
C GLY A 102 -50.73 -17.46 -6.74
N GLU A 103 -50.84 -16.90 -7.95
CA GLU A 103 -49.92 -15.86 -8.43
C GLU A 103 -49.90 -14.73 -7.40
N THR A 104 -48.75 -14.50 -6.78
CA THR A 104 -48.50 -13.31 -5.98
C THR A 104 -47.10 -12.80 -6.32
N HIS A 105 -47.06 -11.55 -6.76
CA HIS A 105 -45.85 -10.76 -6.87
C HIS A 105 -45.06 -10.87 -5.56
N PHE A 106 -43.83 -11.38 -5.61
CA PHE A 106 -42.92 -11.30 -4.48
C PHE A 106 -42.50 -9.84 -4.27
N PRO A 107 -42.83 -9.20 -3.13
CA PRO A 107 -42.10 -8.02 -2.72
C PRO A 107 -40.72 -8.50 -2.28
N VAL A 108 -39.66 -7.90 -2.82
CA VAL A 108 -38.31 -8.05 -2.27
C VAL A 108 -38.38 -7.59 -0.81
N SER A 109 -38.10 -8.48 0.13
CA SER A 109 -38.23 -8.23 1.57
C SER A 109 -37.33 -7.06 2.02
N PRO A 110 -37.87 -5.95 2.57
CA PRO A 110 -37.08 -4.82 3.10
C PRO A 110 -36.22 -5.18 4.34
N CYS A 111 -36.39 -6.39 4.89
CA CYS A 111 -35.73 -6.84 6.10
C CYS A 111 -34.20 -7.03 5.95
N VAL A 112 -33.69 -7.29 4.74
CA VAL A 112 -32.24 -7.54 4.54
C VAL A 112 -31.46 -6.23 4.49
N GLU A 113 -31.93 -5.24 3.74
CA GLU A 113 -31.28 -3.91 3.63
C GLU A 113 -31.27 -3.19 4.98
N GLU A 114 -32.38 -3.25 5.73
CA GLU A 114 -32.45 -2.69 7.07
C GLU A 114 -31.48 -3.36 8.05
N GLN A 115 -31.32 -4.69 7.97
CA GLN A 115 -30.34 -5.42 8.79
C GLN A 115 -28.90 -5.08 8.44
N GLU A 116 -28.58 -4.96 7.15
CA GLU A 116 -27.26 -4.54 6.69
C GLU A 116 -26.93 -3.11 7.14
N ASP A 117 -27.90 -2.20 7.10
CA ASP A 117 -27.74 -0.82 7.57
C ASP A 117 -27.52 -0.74 9.08
N VAL A 118 -28.24 -1.54 9.87
CA VAL A 118 -28.03 -1.63 11.32
C VAL A 118 -26.63 -2.16 11.63
N GLN A 119 -26.19 -3.22 10.94
CA GLN A 119 -24.84 -3.76 11.09
C GLN A 119 -23.77 -2.74 10.69
N PHE A 120 -23.97 -2.03 9.60
CA PHE A 120 -23.07 -0.96 9.15
C PHE A 120 -22.97 0.16 10.19
N ARG A 121 -24.08 0.67 10.71
CA ARG A 121 -24.09 1.72 11.74
C ARG A 121 -23.38 1.27 13.01
N SER A 122 -23.63 0.03 13.45
CA SER A 122 -22.92 -0.57 14.58
C SER A 122 -21.42 -0.64 14.33
N ARG A 123 -21.00 -1.08 13.14
CA ARG A 123 -19.60 -1.16 12.74
C ARG A 123 -18.93 0.21 12.70
N LYS A 124 -19.60 1.21 12.13
CA LYS A 124 -19.14 2.61 12.09
C LYS A 124 -18.91 3.15 13.51
N GLN A 125 -19.84 2.93 14.43
CA GLN A 125 -19.69 3.33 15.83
C GLN A 125 -18.49 2.67 16.53
N THR A 126 -18.20 1.40 16.22
CA THR A 126 -17.01 0.71 16.74
C THR A 126 -15.71 1.35 16.23
N TRP A 127 -15.67 1.74 14.95
CA TRP A 127 -14.52 2.41 14.35
C TRP A 127 -14.31 3.83 14.89
N GLU A 128 -15.39 4.57 15.17
CA GLU A 128 -15.32 5.91 15.75
C GLU A 128 -14.73 5.91 17.17
N LYS A 129 -14.93 4.83 17.91
CA LYS A 129 -14.39 4.65 19.26
C LYS A 129 -13.02 3.95 19.26
N SER A 130 -12.55 3.49 18.10
CA SER A 130 -11.29 2.79 17.98
C SER A 130 -10.12 3.71 18.31
N LYS A 131 -9.14 3.17 19.03
CA LYS A 131 -7.91 3.88 19.39
C LYS A 131 -6.75 3.17 18.74
N PHE A 132 -5.79 3.93 18.23
CA PHE A 132 -4.56 3.40 17.67
C PHE A 132 -3.37 3.96 18.41
N ARG A 133 -2.37 3.11 18.60
CA ARG A 133 -1.02 3.49 19.02
C ARG A 133 -0.13 3.56 17.79
N LEU A 134 0.68 4.61 17.70
CA LEU A 134 1.68 4.77 16.67
C LEU A 134 3.05 4.40 17.21
N ARG A 135 3.85 3.71 16.41
CA ARG A 135 5.27 3.45 16.71
C ARG A 135 6.10 3.65 15.45
N THR A 136 7.02 4.61 15.51
CA THR A 136 7.98 4.84 14.43
C THR A 136 9.12 3.83 14.54
N LEU A 137 9.48 3.23 13.42
CA LEU A 137 10.62 2.34 13.26
C LEU A 137 11.74 3.12 12.59
N GLU A 138 12.66 3.65 13.40
CA GLU A 138 13.77 4.47 12.94
C GLU A 138 14.94 3.60 12.49
N GLY A 139 15.52 3.89 11.31
CA GLY A 139 16.77 3.25 10.87
C GLY A 139 17.05 3.28 9.37
N HIS A 140 16.03 3.48 8.52
CA HIS A 140 16.27 3.79 7.10
C HIS A 140 16.80 5.22 6.94
N SER A 141 17.71 5.43 5.98
CA SER A 141 18.32 6.75 5.70
C SER A 141 17.67 7.48 4.52
N ASP A 142 16.77 6.82 3.79
CA ASP A 142 16.03 7.37 2.65
C ASP A 142 14.61 6.79 2.59
N ILE A 143 13.80 7.27 1.63
CA ILE A 143 12.39 6.94 1.43
C ILE A 143 12.17 5.43 1.36
N ILE A 144 11.27 4.94 2.22
CA ILE A 144 10.72 3.60 2.18
C ILE A 144 9.73 3.51 1.01
N THR A 145 10.05 2.67 0.03
CA THR A 145 9.31 2.51 -1.22
C THR A 145 8.28 1.38 -1.17
N CYS A 146 8.51 0.40 -0.30
CA CYS A 146 7.73 -0.82 -0.20
C CYS A 146 7.81 -1.44 1.21
N VAL A 147 6.75 -2.14 1.60
CA VAL A 147 6.64 -2.80 2.90
C VAL A 147 5.81 -4.08 2.75
N VAL A 148 6.18 -5.13 3.48
CA VAL A 148 5.42 -6.37 3.60
C VAL A 148 5.42 -6.85 5.04
N ALA A 149 4.32 -7.48 5.47
CA ALA A 149 4.21 -8.09 6.78
C ALA A 149 4.30 -9.62 6.64
N VAL A 150 5.14 -10.24 7.47
CA VAL A 150 5.30 -11.70 7.54
C VAL A 150 5.26 -12.11 9.00
N ASP A 151 4.20 -12.80 9.39
CA ASP A 151 3.95 -13.20 10.78
C ASP A 151 3.98 -11.97 11.74
N ASN A 152 4.96 -11.90 12.65
CA ASN A 152 5.16 -10.76 13.58
C ASN A 152 6.28 -9.81 13.12
N LEU A 153 6.78 -9.99 11.90
CA LEU A 153 7.83 -9.20 11.32
C LEU A 153 7.27 -8.24 10.27
N VAL A 154 7.90 -7.09 10.19
CA VAL A 154 7.70 -6.14 9.10
C VAL A 154 9.00 -6.08 8.33
N ILE A 155 8.92 -6.20 7.02
CA ILE A 155 10.06 -6.05 6.13
C ILE A 155 9.83 -4.80 5.29
N SER A 156 10.82 -3.91 5.28
CA SER A 156 10.78 -2.66 4.52
C SER A 156 11.94 -2.59 3.54
N GLY A 157 11.67 -2.04 2.36
CA GLY A 157 12.67 -1.75 1.34
C GLY A 157 12.72 -0.24 1.10
N SER A 158 13.93 0.30 0.96
CA SER A 158 14.15 1.73 0.81
C SER A 158 15.05 2.06 -0.38
N ARG A 159 15.00 3.33 -0.80
CA ARG A 159 15.97 3.92 -1.73
C ARG A 159 17.40 3.93 -1.19
N ASP A 160 17.59 3.72 0.11
CA ASP A 160 18.91 3.55 0.74
C ASP A 160 19.62 2.23 0.39
N THR A 161 19.08 1.47 -0.57
CA THR A 161 19.57 0.18 -1.08
C THR A 161 19.51 -0.97 -0.09
N THR A 162 18.86 -0.79 1.07
CA THR A 162 18.74 -1.83 2.09
C THR A 162 17.31 -2.36 2.21
N VAL A 163 17.22 -3.63 2.62
CA VAL A 163 15.99 -4.22 3.12
C VAL A 163 16.15 -4.44 4.61
N LYS A 164 15.27 -3.88 5.45
CA LYS A 164 15.34 -4.04 6.91
C LYS A 164 14.20 -4.92 7.41
N VAL A 165 14.50 -5.72 8.43
CA VAL A 165 13.53 -6.59 9.11
C VAL A 165 13.34 -6.08 10.53
N TRP A 166 12.08 -5.83 10.88
CA TRP A 166 11.66 -5.23 12.14
C TRP A 166 10.80 -6.20 12.91
N HIS A 167 11.06 -6.31 14.21
CA HIS A 167 10.18 -7.04 15.10
C HIS A 167 9.13 -6.10 15.67
N VAL A 168 7.86 -6.30 15.30
CA VAL A 168 6.79 -5.35 15.63
C VAL A 168 6.52 -5.22 17.13
N PRO A 169 6.46 -6.30 17.93
CA PRO A 169 6.23 -6.18 19.37
C PRO A 169 7.26 -5.32 20.09
N THR A 170 8.55 -5.43 19.75
CA THR A 170 9.64 -4.67 20.38
C THR A 170 9.95 -3.36 19.68
N ALA A 171 9.45 -3.15 18.45
CA ALA A 171 9.79 -2.02 17.59
C ALA A 171 11.32 -1.88 17.36
N THR A 172 12.02 -3.02 17.27
CA THR A 172 13.48 -3.05 17.07
C THR A 172 13.83 -3.60 15.69
N GLU A 173 14.87 -3.03 15.10
CA GLU A 173 15.54 -3.62 13.94
C GLU A 173 16.16 -4.96 14.35
N GLN A 174 15.81 -6.03 13.65
CA GLN A 174 16.38 -7.37 13.85
C GLN A 174 17.52 -7.62 12.88
N ARG A 175 17.35 -7.20 11.62
CA ARG A 175 18.30 -7.46 10.53
C ARG A 175 18.33 -6.31 9.54
N ASN A 176 19.52 -6.06 9.01
CA ASN A 176 19.75 -5.29 7.80
C ASN A 176 20.22 -6.25 6.70
N LEU A 177 19.36 -6.47 5.70
CA LEU A 177 19.62 -7.31 4.53
C LEU A 177 20.23 -6.42 3.43
N GLY A 178 21.50 -6.07 3.63
CA GLY A 178 22.28 -5.32 2.65
C GLY A 178 22.69 -6.21 1.46
N GLY A 179 22.87 -5.60 0.29
CA GLY A 179 23.41 -6.30 -0.89
C GLY A 179 22.90 -5.78 -2.23
N HIS A 180 21.82 -5.00 -2.25
CA HIS A 180 21.44 -4.27 -3.45
C HIS A 180 22.38 -3.07 -3.67
N SER A 181 22.72 -2.81 -4.93
CA SER A 181 23.51 -1.64 -5.35
C SER A 181 22.62 -0.47 -5.82
N GLY A 182 21.32 -0.71 -5.93
CA GLY A 182 20.30 0.27 -6.29
C GLY A 182 19.15 0.30 -5.28
N GLY A 183 18.28 1.30 -5.40
CA GLY A 183 17.14 1.46 -4.51
C GLY A 183 16.19 0.27 -4.61
N VAL A 184 15.77 -0.26 -3.46
CA VAL A 184 14.74 -1.31 -3.42
C VAL A 184 13.41 -0.66 -3.77
N THR A 185 12.66 -1.25 -4.69
CA THR A 185 11.41 -0.67 -5.23
C THR A 185 10.17 -1.45 -4.82
N CYS A 186 10.32 -2.76 -4.58
CA CYS A 186 9.23 -3.67 -4.33
C CYS A 186 9.68 -4.87 -3.48
N LEU A 187 8.73 -5.40 -2.71
CA LEU A 187 8.90 -6.57 -1.85
C LEU A 187 7.73 -7.53 -2.06
N SER A 188 7.98 -8.82 -1.91
CA SER A 188 6.94 -9.85 -1.90
C SER A 188 7.32 -10.99 -0.95
N ALA A 189 6.34 -11.56 -0.26
CA ALA A 189 6.55 -12.68 0.65
C ALA A 189 5.83 -13.93 0.15
N PRO A 190 6.54 -15.02 -0.17
CA PRO A 190 5.91 -16.29 -0.51
C PRO A 190 5.20 -16.93 0.70
N PRO A 191 4.10 -17.69 0.49
CA PRO A 191 3.43 -18.39 1.58
C PRO A 191 4.32 -19.42 2.30
N PRO A 192 4.00 -19.78 3.56
CA PRO A 192 4.83 -20.68 4.38
C PRO A 192 5.08 -22.06 3.77
N GLU A 193 4.19 -22.56 2.91
CA GLU A 193 4.35 -23.87 2.25
C GLU A 193 5.41 -23.84 1.14
N TYR A 194 5.52 -22.74 0.40
CA TYR A 194 6.55 -22.53 -0.62
C TYR A 194 7.90 -22.22 0.01
N CYS A 195 7.89 -21.52 1.15
CA CYS A 195 9.08 -21.34 1.97
C CYS A 195 9.64 -22.69 2.44
N ARG A 196 8.79 -23.58 2.97
CA ARG A 196 9.20 -24.93 3.40
C ARG A 196 9.89 -25.73 2.29
N ARG A 197 9.36 -25.69 1.07
CA ARG A 197 9.94 -26.36 -0.10
C ARG A 197 11.35 -25.83 -0.40
N LEU A 198 11.51 -24.51 -0.50
CA LEU A 198 12.81 -23.91 -0.77
C LEU A 198 13.82 -24.12 0.37
N ALA A 199 13.36 -24.06 1.63
CA ALA A 199 14.20 -24.30 2.80
C ALA A 199 14.82 -25.70 2.77
N ARG A 200 14.02 -26.73 2.46
CA ARG A 200 14.51 -28.11 2.32
C ARG A 200 15.50 -28.28 1.18
N ALA A 201 15.29 -27.59 0.06
CA ALA A 201 16.21 -27.62 -1.07
C ALA A 201 17.56 -26.94 -0.77
N ASN A 202 17.65 -26.11 0.28
CA ASN A 202 18.84 -25.36 0.66
C ASN A 202 19.36 -25.75 2.07
N ASP A 203 18.95 -26.91 2.61
CA ASP A 203 19.35 -27.40 3.94
C ASP A 203 19.12 -26.38 5.09
N LEU A 204 18.07 -25.56 4.97
CA LEU A 204 17.64 -24.60 5.98
C LEU A 204 16.53 -25.19 6.87
N ALA A 205 16.29 -24.55 8.02
CA ALA A 205 15.24 -24.99 8.94
C ALA A 205 13.85 -24.97 8.29
N ASP A 206 13.00 -25.97 8.58
CA ASP A 206 11.64 -26.07 8.03
C ASP A 206 10.73 -24.87 8.37
N LYS A 207 11.08 -24.08 9.40
CA LYS A 207 10.36 -22.86 9.78
C LYS A 207 10.86 -21.60 9.07
N GLU A 208 11.90 -21.71 8.25
CA GLU A 208 12.48 -20.58 7.54
C GLU A 208 11.41 -19.86 6.70
N ARG A 209 11.50 -18.54 6.70
CA ARG A 209 10.67 -17.65 5.89
C ARG A 209 11.56 -16.93 4.91
N PHE A 210 11.06 -16.74 3.71
CA PHE A 210 11.76 -15.99 2.68
C PHE A 210 11.05 -14.67 2.39
N VAL A 211 11.83 -13.69 1.93
CA VAL A 211 11.31 -12.47 1.32
C VAL A 211 12.02 -12.23 0.00
N LEU A 212 11.28 -11.72 -0.96
CA LEU A 212 11.78 -11.33 -2.27
C LEU A 212 11.89 -9.81 -2.31
N SER A 213 13.00 -9.30 -2.83
CA SER A 213 13.19 -7.87 -3.08
C SER A 213 13.58 -7.61 -4.52
N GLY A 214 12.91 -6.66 -5.15
CA GLY A 214 13.28 -6.12 -6.46
C GLY A 214 13.88 -4.73 -6.32
N SER A 215 14.89 -4.44 -7.14
CA SER A 215 15.63 -3.19 -7.08
C SER A 215 15.92 -2.62 -8.47
N THR A 216 16.29 -1.35 -8.49
CA THR A 216 16.80 -0.66 -9.68
C THR A 216 18.18 -1.16 -10.12
N ASP A 217 18.82 -2.06 -9.36
CA ASP A 217 20.05 -2.77 -9.79
C ASP A 217 19.80 -3.94 -10.75
N CYS A 218 18.58 -4.01 -11.29
CA CYS A 218 18.10 -5.07 -12.18
C CYS A 218 18.11 -6.48 -11.54
N CYS A 219 18.20 -6.58 -10.21
CA CYS A 219 18.21 -7.86 -9.51
C CYS A 219 16.94 -8.07 -8.69
N VAL A 220 16.50 -9.33 -8.66
CA VAL A 220 15.63 -9.85 -7.60
C VAL A 220 16.47 -10.69 -6.65
N ARG A 221 16.40 -10.40 -5.35
CA ARG A 221 17.07 -11.19 -4.32
C ARG A 221 16.06 -11.96 -3.47
N VAL A 222 16.46 -13.17 -3.10
CA VAL A 222 15.71 -14.06 -2.20
C VAL A 222 16.48 -14.15 -0.89
N TRP A 223 15.86 -13.71 0.20
CA TRP A 223 16.50 -13.62 1.51
C TRP A 223 15.88 -14.60 2.48
N ALA A 224 16.73 -15.31 3.23
CA ALA A 224 16.34 -16.10 4.40
C ALA A 224 16.18 -15.14 5.60
N LEU A 225 14.96 -15.01 6.14
CA LEU A 225 14.66 -14.04 7.20
C LEU A 225 15.36 -14.35 8.53
N SER A 226 15.53 -15.63 8.88
CA SER A 226 16.13 -16.00 10.18
C SER A 226 17.63 -15.73 10.19
N SER A 227 18.32 -16.02 9.08
CA SER A 227 19.78 -15.87 8.96
C SER A 227 20.22 -14.51 8.41
N GLY A 228 19.32 -13.83 7.70
CA GLY A 228 19.59 -12.61 6.95
C GLY A 228 20.44 -12.81 5.69
N GLN A 229 20.64 -14.06 5.27
CA GLN A 229 21.47 -14.38 4.12
C GLN A 229 20.71 -14.24 2.81
N CYS A 230 21.39 -13.73 1.79
CA CYS A 230 20.90 -13.79 0.42
C CYS A 230 21.09 -15.20 -0.13
N VAL A 231 20.01 -15.97 -0.22
CA VAL A 231 20.04 -17.35 -0.75
C VAL A 231 20.20 -17.33 -2.27
N LYS A 232 19.58 -16.36 -2.94
CA LYS A 232 19.69 -16.23 -4.39
C LYS A 232 19.63 -14.79 -4.85
N SER A 233 20.35 -14.50 -5.94
CA SER A 233 20.22 -13.29 -6.73
C SER A 233 19.90 -13.68 -8.17
N ILE A 234 18.82 -13.12 -8.71
CA ILE A 234 18.31 -13.35 -10.08
C ILE A 234 18.48 -12.04 -10.83
N TYR A 235 19.19 -12.07 -11.96
CA TYR A 235 19.37 -10.89 -12.80
C TYR A 235 18.27 -10.82 -13.87
N THR A 236 17.51 -9.72 -13.89
CA THR A 236 16.32 -9.53 -14.73
C THR A 236 16.57 -8.65 -15.96
N PHE A 237 17.81 -8.21 -16.17
CA PHE A 237 18.26 -7.31 -17.24
C PHE A 237 17.70 -5.88 -17.18
N ASN A 238 16.47 -5.68 -16.73
CA ASN A 238 15.84 -4.35 -16.57
C ASN A 238 15.64 -4.03 -15.09
N ALA A 239 15.47 -2.74 -14.76
CA ALA A 239 15.16 -2.32 -13.40
C ALA A 239 13.82 -2.92 -12.96
N VAL A 240 13.79 -3.53 -11.77
CA VAL A 240 12.56 -4.12 -11.23
C VAL A 240 11.76 -3.01 -10.57
N THR A 241 10.53 -2.78 -11.02
CA THR A 241 9.63 -1.73 -10.51
C THR A 241 8.49 -2.29 -9.68
N SER A 242 8.08 -3.54 -9.96
CA SER A 242 7.05 -4.27 -9.24
C SER A 242 7.39 -5.76 -9.17
N LEU A 243 6.89 -6.42 -8.12
CA LEU A 243 7.21 -7.80 -7.80
C LEU A 243 6.02 -8.46 -7.12
N CYS A 244 5.70 -9.69 -7.53
CA CYS A 244 4.64 -10.48 -6.92
C CYS A 244 5.00 -11.97 -6.92
N PHE A 245 4.70 -12.66 -5.82
CA PHE A 245 4.75 -14.11 -5.75
C PHE A 245 3.36 -14.70 -6.03
N ILE A 246 3.32 -15.72 -6.88
CA ILE A 246 2.08 -16.41 -7.22
C ILE A 246 2.16 -17.85 -6.70
N PRO A 247 1.30 -18.24 -5.74
CA PRO A 247 1.31 -19.55 -5.13
C PRO A 247 0.55 -20.61 -5.96
N GLU A 248 0.70 -20.60 -7.28
CA GLU A 248 0.07 -21.55 -8.20
C GLU A 248 1.08 -22.62 -8.66
N GLY A 249 0.71 -23.90 -8.56
CA GLY A 249 1.56 -25.03 -8.96
C GLY A 249 2.90 -25.09 -8.23
N GLU A 250 4.00 -24.92 -8.99
CA GLU A 250 5.37 -24.88 -8.45
C GLU A 250 5.73 -23.54 -7.80
N GLY A 251 4.88 -22.53 -7.97
CA GLY A 251 5.11 -21.18 -7.50
C GLY A 251 5.94 -20.38 -8.50
N PHE A 252 5.55 -19.13 -8.70
CA PHE A 252 6.21 -18.24 -9.64
C PHE A 252 6.54 -16.90 -9.01
N ILE A 253 7.70 -16.35 -9.38
CA ILE A 253 8.06 -14.95 -9.14
C ILE A 253 7.74 -14.19 -10.42
N VAL A 254 6.90 -13.16 -10.33
CA VAL A 254 6.63 -12.26 -11.45
C VAL A 254 7.22 -10.90 -11.16
N THR A 255 8.01 -10.40 -12.12
CA THR A 255 8.69 -9.11 -12.06
C THR A 255 8.18 -8.21 -13.16
N GLY A 256 7.88 -6.95 -12.82
CA GLY A 256 7.59 -5.90 -13.78
C GLY A 256 8.78 -4.95 -13.91
N SER A 257 9.05 -4.50 -15.14
CA SER A 257 10.14 -3.57 -15.43
C SER A 257 9.65 -2.13 -15.61
N ASP A 258 10.61 -1.21 -15.62
CA ASP A 258 10.44 0.17 -16.08
C ASP A 258 10.08 0.30 -17.57
N ALA A 259 10.45 -0.67 -18.40
CA ALA A 259 10.09 -0.72 -19.83
C ALA A 259 8.81 -1.52 -20.15
N GLY A 260 7.90 -1.73 -19.19
CA GLY A 260 6.62 -2.41 -19.42
C GLY A 260 6.68 -3.93 -19.62
N LYS A 261 7.85 -4.55 -19.45
CA LYS A 261 8.06 -6.00 -19.59
C LYS A 261 7.71 -6.72 -18.29
N LEU A 262 6.95 -7.81 -18.41
CA LEU A 262 6.77 -8.81 -17.36
C LEU A 262 7.68 -9.99 -17.61
N GLN A 263 8.32 -10.48 -16.55
CA GLN A 263 9.07 -11.73 -16.58
C GLN A 263 8.57 -12.65 -15.48
N VAL A 264 8.49 -13.93 -15.81
CA VAL A 264 8.04 -14.99 -14.91
C VAL A 264 9.19 -15.94 -14.68
N TRP A 265 9.48 -16.19 -13.41
CA TRP A 265 10.56 -17.05 -12.97
C TRP A 265 9.99 -18.18 -12.13
N SER A 266 10.46 -19.40 -12.35
CA SER A 266 10.10 -20.55 -11.51
C SER A 266 10.64 -20.35 -10.11
N TRP A 267 9.83 -20.62 -9.07
CA TRP A 267 10.31 -20.59 -7.69
C TRP A 267 11.33 -21.70 -7.40
N SER A 268 11.09 -22.89 -7.95
CA SER A 268 11.90 -24.08 -7.72
C SER A 268 13.21 -24.05 -8.52
N SER A 269 13.16 -23.82 -9.84
CA SER A 269 14.37 -23.82 -10.68
C SER A 269 15.07 -22.46 -10.76
N GLN A 270 14.36 -21.37 -10.44
CA GLN A 270 14.86 -19.99 -10.54
C GLN A 270 15.26 -19.58 -11.96
N GLU A 271 14.73 -20.30 -12.96
CA GLU A 271 14.91 -20.00 -14.38
C GLU A 271 13.76 -19.14 -14.89
N ASN A 272 14.04 -18.35 -15.93
CA ASN A 272 13.02 -17.57 -16.62
C ASN A 272 12.12 -18.52 -17.42
N CYS A 273 10.83 -18.58 -17.09
CA CYS A 273 9.85 -19.37 -17.83
C CYS A 273 9.30 -18.59 -19.01
N GLN A 274 9.01 -17.30 -18.81
CA GLN A 274 8.35 -16.47 -19.82
C GLN A 274 8.74 -15.01 -19.66
N SER A 275 8.78 -14.31 -20.79
CA SER A 275 9.02 -12.87 -20.89
C SER A 275 7.98 -12.27 -21.84
N VAL A 276 7.18 -11.32 -21.36
CA VAL A 276 6.07 -10.72 -22.12
C VAL A 276 6.17 -9.20 -22.06
N ASN A 277 6.06 -8.53 -23.20
CA ASN A 277 5.88 -7.08 -23.24
C ASN A 277 4.40 -6.79 -22.98
N ALA A 278 4.08 -6.48 -21.72
CA ALA A 278 2.71 -6.35 -21.25
C ALA A 278 2.15 -4.94 -21.44
N HIS A 279 2.99 -3.93 -21.23
CA HIS A 279 2.66 -2.51 -21.23
C HIS A 279 3.69 -1.73 -22.06
N LEU A 280 3.37 -0.49 -22.44
CA LEU A 280 4.27 0.41 -23.17
C LEU A 280 5.18 1.20 -22.22
N ASP A 281 4.74 1.43 -20.98
CA ASP A 281 5.47 2.12 -19.91
C ASP A 281 5.64 1.24 -18.65
N ALA A 282 6.31 1.78 -17.64
CA ALA A 282 6.71 1.10 -16.41
C ALA A 282 5.55 0.38 -15.71
N VAL A 283 5.78 -0.89 -15.37
CA VAL A 283 4.83 -1.69 -14.58
C VAL A 283 4.91 -1.27 -13.11
N THR A 284 4.02 -0.38 -12.70
CA THR A 284 4.06 0.24 -11.36
C THR A 284 3.57 -0.67 -10.24
N THR A 285 2.78 -1.69 -10.57
CA THR A 285 2.13 -2.56 -9.57
C THR A 285 1.81 -3.95 -10.13
N LEU A 286 2.00 -4.96 -9.28
CA LEU A 286 1.64 -6.36 -9.52
C LEU A 286 0.97 -6.92 -8.27
N GLN A 287 -0.17 -7.59 -8.43
CA GLN A 287 -0.88 -8.30 -7.35
C GLN A 287 -1.50 -9.59 -7.88
N SER A 288 -1.49 -10.64 -7.05
CA SER A 288 -2.11 -11.93 -7.36
C SER A 288 -3.37 -12.15 -6.52
N GLN A 289 -4.37 -12.82 -7.11
CA GLN A 289 -5.57 -13.27 -6.42
C GLN A 289 -5.94 -14.66 -6.94
N GLY A 290 -5.45 -15.69 -6.24
CA GLY A 290 -5.56 -17.08 -6.70
C GLY A 290 -4.86 -17.25 -8.05
N PRO A 291 -5.53 -17.81 -9.08
CA PRO A 291 -4.93 -18.05 -10.39
C PRO A 291 -4.84 -16.79 -11.26
N LEU A 292 -5.26 -15.63 -10.76
CA LEU A 292 -5.22 -14.38 -11.50
C LEU A 292 -4.05 -13.51 -11.06
N LEU A 293 -3.39 -12.88 -12.03
CA LEU A 293 -2.42 -11.83 -11.84
C LEU A 293 -2.96 -10.54 -12.44
N PHE A 294 -2.81 -9.44 -11.72
CA PHE A 294 -3.15 -8.10 -12.14
C PHE A 294 -1.88 -7.26 -12.25
N SER A 295 -1.69 -6.61 -13.38
CA SER A 295 -0.57 -5.71 -13.62
C SER A 295 -1.08 -4.34 -14.04
N GLY A 296 -0.59 -3.29 -13.37
CA GLY A 296 -0.88 -1.90 -13.71
C GLY A 296 0.38 -1.19 -14.20
N SER A 297 0.21 -0.26 -15.14
CA SER A 297 1.28 0.54 -15.72
C SER A 297 1.12 2.04 -15.43
N ALA A 298 2.22 2.76 -15.48
CA ALA A 298 2.27 4.23 -15.44
C ALA A 298 1.45 4.88 -16.57
N GLU A 299 1.23 4.17 -17.69
CA GLU A 299 0.37 4.62 -18.79
C GLU A 299 -1.14 4.61 -18.45
N GLY A 300 -1.51 4.08 -17.28
CA GLY A 300 -2.90 3.94 -16.85
C GLY A 300 -3.56 2.62 -17.25
N CYS A 301 -2.89 1.76 -18.01
CA CYS A 301 -3.40 0.45 -18.40
C CYS A 301 -3.44 -0.54 -17.23
N VAL A 302 -4.45 -1.41 -17.24
CA VAL A 302 -4.57 -2.57 -16.35
C VAL A 302 -4.73 -3.83 -17.19
N CYS A 303 -3.79 -4.77 -17.06
CA CYS A 303 -3.92 -6.11 -17.63
C CYS A 303 -4.30 -7.14 -16.57
N VAL A 304 -5.17 -8.08 -16.95
CA VAL A 304 -5.53 -9.27 -16.17
C VAL A 304 -4.98 -10.49 -16.87
N TRP A 305 -4.31 -11.34 -16.11
CA TRP A 305 -3.65 -12.55 -16.60
C TRP A 305 -4.18 -13.76 -15.83
N GLU A 306 -4.32 -14.87 -16.54
CA GLU A 306 -4.50 -16.18 -15.94
C GLU A 306 -3.14 -16.88 -15.83
N VAL A 307 -2.89 -17.48 -14.67
CA VAL A 307 -1.65 -18.18 -14.34
C VAL A 307 -1.91 -19.68 -14.38
N TYR A 308 -1.20 -20.37 -15.28
CA TYR A 308 -1.25 -21.83 -15.36
C TYR A 308 -0.01 -22.44 -14.71
N GLY A 309 -0.23 -23.35 -13.76
CA GLY A 309 0.85 -24.07 -13.08
C GLY A 309 1.58 -25.11 -13.93
N LYS A 310 1.10 -25.40 -15.15
CA LYS A 310 1.65 -26.43 -16.04
C LYS A 310 1.79 -25.89 -17.46
N GLY A 311 3.02 -25.73 -17.92
CA GLY A 311 3.32 -25.31 -19.30
C GLY A 311 4.60 -24.48 -19.38
N PRO A 312 5.13 -24.24 -20.58
CA PRO A 312 6.29 -23.36 -20.78
C PRO A 312 5.94 -21.89 -20.54
N GLU A 313 4.70 -21.49 -20.83
CA GLU A 313 4.21 -20.11 -20.72
C GLU A 313 3.14 -20.03 -19.62
N PRO A 314 3.51 -19.71 -18.36
CA PRO A 314 2.57 -19.68 -17.25
C PRO A 314 1.55 -18.54 -17.32
N LEU A 315 1.83 -17.43 -18.01
CA LEU A 315 0.91 -16.30 -18.11
C LEU A 315 0.17 -16.25 -19.44
N ARG A 316 -1.15 -16.14 -19.35
CA ARG A 316 -2.04 -15.83 -20.48
C ARG A 316 -2.83 -14.58 -20.20
N ARG A 317 -2.79 -13.60 -21.11
CA ARG A 317 -3.59 -12.37 -20.99
C ARG A 317 -5.08 -12.68 -21.20
N LEU A 318 -5.91 -12.29 -20.24
CA LEU A 318 -7.38 -12.37 -20.34
C LEU A 318 -7.97 -11.04 -20.82
N HIS A 319 -7.58 -9.94 -20.17
CA HIS A 319 -8.11 -8.61 -20.46
C HIS A 319 -6.98 -7.57 -20.44
N LEU A 320 -7.15 -6.52 -21.25
CA LEU A 320 -6.39 -5.29 -21.22
C LEU A 320 -7.41 -4.15 -21.20
N TRP A 321 -7.34 -3.32 -20.17
CA TRP A 321 -8.15 -2.13 -20.01
C TRP A 321 -7.23 -0.92 -20.17
N GLY A 322 -7.45 -0.14 -21.23
CA GLY A 322 -6.64 1.04 -21.52
C GLY A 322 -7.00 2.25 -20.65
N PRO A 323 -6.22 3.34 -20.75
CA PRO A 323 -6.45 4.57 -20.01
C PRO A 323 -7.82 5.19 -20.25
N GLU A 324 -8.45 4.92 -21.40
CA GLU A 324 -9.80 5.35 -21.75
C GLU A 324 -10.87 4.72 -20.85
N VAL A 325 -10.65 3.47 -20.40
CA VAL A 325 -11.56 2.79 -19.47
C VAL A 325 -11.16 3.05 -18.03
N THR A 326 -9.85 3.02 -17.76
CA THR A 326 -9.38 3.21 -16.40
C THR A 326 -9.52 4.65 -15.93
N GLY A 327 -9.55 5.62 -16.86
CA GLY A 327 -9.47 7.06 -16.63
C GLY A 327 -8.24 7.45 -15.79
N CYS A 328 -7.18 6.66 -15.93
CA CYS A 328 -5.89 6.84 -15.26
C CYS A 328 -4.83 7.42 -16.21
N SER A 329 -5.21 8.12 -17.27
CA SER A 329 -4.28 8.71 -18.24
C SER A 329 -3.30 9.67 -17.58
N GLY A 330 -2.08 9.70 -18.11
CA GLY A 330 -0.96 10.52 -17.63
C GLY A 330 -0.96 11.97 -18.13
N ASP A 331 -2.00 12.43 -18.83
CA ASP A 331 -2.06 13.77 -19.45
C ASP A 331 -2.02 14.93 -18.44
N ASP A 332 -2.32 14.68 -17.16
CA ASP A 332 -2.38 15.73 -16.13
C ASP A 332 -1.00 16.17 -15.59
N GLY A 333 0.12 15.77 -16.23
CA GLY A 333 1.48 16.18 -15.83
C GLY A 333 1.93 15.66 -14.45
N VAL A 334 1.09 14.87 -13.79
CA VAL A 334 1.40 14.10 -12.59
C VAL A 334 1.67 12.67 -13.07
N ASN A 335 2.94 12.31 -13.23
CA ASN A 335 3.36 10.91 -13.44
C ASN A 335 2.93 10.07 -12.23
N GLY A 336 1.66 9.68 -12.20
CA GLY A 336 0.99 9.01 -11.10
C GLY A 336 1.35 7.54 -11.10
N ARG A 337 1.91 7.06 -9.98
CA ARG A 337 2.13 5.63 -9.78
C ARG A 337 0.77 4.94 -9.65
N LEU A 338 0.34 4.20 -10.68
CA LEU A 338 -0.87 3.39 -10.59
C LEU A 338 -0.63 2.25 -9.59
N ILE A 339 -1.44 2.19 -8.53
CA ILE A 339 -1.45 1.08 -7.57
C ILE A 339 -2.81 0.41 -7.62
N LEU A 340 -2.81 -0.93 -7.66
CA LEU A 340 -4.01 -1.73 -7.74
C LEU A 340 -4.15 -2.66 -6.52
N SER A 341 -5.39 -2.95 -6.16
CA SER A 341 -5.75 -3.93 -5.15
C SER A 341 -6.96 -4.73 -5.64
N PRO A 342 -6.79 -5.98 -6.09
CA PRO A 342 -7.89 -6.80 -6.59
C PRO A 342 -8.68 -7.45 -5.46
N ARG A 343 -10.00 -7.60 -5.65
CA ARG A 343 -10.89 -8.39 -4.79
C ARG A 343 -12.10 -8.91 -5.57
N GLY A 344 -12.11 -10.23 -5.77
CA GLY A 344 -13.18 -10.88 -6.54
C GLY A 344 -13.19 -10.34 -7.96
N ASP A 345 -14.30 -9.73 -8.35
CA ASP A 345 -14.49 -9.16 -9.68
C ASP A 345 -14.13 -7.66 -9.77
N ARG A 346 -13.73 -7.05 -8.65
CA ARG A 346 -13.39 -5.63 -8.57
C ARG A 346 -11.89 -5.42 -8.39
N VAL A 347 -11.36 -4.39 -9.02
CA VAL A 347 -9.99 -3.92 -8.86
C VAL A 347 -10.05 -2.45 -8.43
N PHE A 348 -9.55 -2.18 -7.24
CA PHE A 348 -9.44 -0.82 -6.71
C PHE A 348 -8.15 -0.21 -7.23
N LEU A 349 -8.22 0.98 -7.81
CA LEU A 349 -7.13 1.68 -8.48
C LEU A 349 -6.91 3.03 -7.79
N SER A 350 -5.66 3.32 -7.46
CA SER A 350 -5.22 4.66 -7.06
C SER A 350 -4.24 5.20 -8.10
N CYS A 351 -4.58 6.34 -8.71
CA CYS A 351 -3.82 6.98 -9.80
C CYS A 351 -3.34 8.39 -9.44
N GLY A 352 -3.07 8.66 -8.17
CA GLY A 352 -2.62 9.98 -7.73
C GLY A 352 -3.69 11.08 -7.77
N ARG A 353 -4.97 10.70 -7.89
CA ARG A 353 -6.13 11.60 -7.83
C ARG A 353 -6.82 11.54 -6.47
N ALA A 354 -7.77 12.44 -6.25
CA ALA A 354 -8.56 12.52 -5.02
C ALA A 354 -9.47 11.30 -4.79
N SER A 355 -9.85 10.59 -5.84
CA SER A 355 -10.74 9.43 -5.78
C SER A 355 -10.02 8.09 -5.95
N ILE A 356 -10.61 7.03 -5.40
CA ILE A 356 -10.29 5.64 -5.73
C ILE A 356 -11.21 5.23 -6.88
N ARG A 357 -10.64 4.64 -7.93
CA ARG A 357 -11.42 4.09 -9.05
C ARG A 357 -11.64 2.60 -8.83
N ILE A 358 -12.81 2.08 -9.17
CA ILE A 358 -13.18 0.68 -8.97
C ILE A 358 -13.60 0.10 -10.32
N LEU A 359 -12.71 -0.71 -10.88
CA LEU A 359 -12.91 -1.40 -12.14
C LEU A 359 -13.52 -2.78 -11.87
N ASN A 360 -14.66 -3.08 -12.47
CA ASN A 360 -15.10 -4.46 -12.61
C ASN A 360 -14.35 -5.10 -13.79
N TRP A 361 -13.34 -5.92 -13.51
CA TRP A 361 -12.40 -6.35 -14.54
C TRP A 361 -13.01 -7.31 -15.57
N ARG A 362 -14.16 -7.93 -15.27
CA ARG A 362 -14.87 -8.82 -16.21
C ARG A 362 -15.73 -8.04 -17.20
N THR A 363 -16.32 -6.94 -16.74
CA THR A 363 -17.31 -6.16 -17.53
C THR A 363 -16.74 -4.86 -18.09
N GLY A 364 -15.64 -4.37 -17.53
CA GLY A 364 -15.07 -3.05 -17.86
C GLY A 364 -15.80 -1.88 -17.20
N VAL A 365 -16.83 -2.13 -16.38
CA VAL A 365 -17.57 -1.06 -15.71
C VAL A 365 -16.68 -0.37 -14.70
N MET A 366 -16.55 0.95 -14.83
CA MET A 366 -15.83 1.80 -13.90
C MET A 366 -16.80 2.52 -12.96
N THR A 367 -16.45 2.55 -11.68
CA THR A 367 -17.12 3.37 -10.67
C THR A 367 -16.11 4.17 -9.88
N ARG A 368 -16.52 5.35 -9.42
CA ARG A 368 -15.67 6.27 -8.65
C ARG A 368 -16.08 6.23 -7.19
N LEU A 369 -15.08 6.15 -6.31
CA LEU A 369 -15.22 6.28 -4.87
C LEU A 369 -14.43 7.51 -4.40
N THR A 370 -15.13 8.53 -3.95
CA THR A 370 -14.50 9.73 -3.40
C THR A 370 -13.71 9.39 -2.14
N ASN A 371 -12.41 9.68 -2.16
CA ASN A 371 -11.52 9.45 -1.02
C ASN A 371 -11.06 10.76 -0.40
N HIS A 372 -10.85 11.82 -1.18
CA HIS A 372 -10.50 13.14 -0.68
C HIS A 372 -11.58 14.15 -1.04
N SER A 373 -11.95 15.01 -0.08
CA SER A 373 -12.90 16.12 -0.29
C SER A 373 -12.27 17.39 -0.90
N SER A 374 -11.01 17.32 -1.36
CA SER A 374 -10.25 18.45 -1.89
C SER A 374 -9.78 18.09 -3.29
N THR A 375 -9.83 19.04 -4.20
CA THR A 375 -9.32 18.93 -5.57
C THR A 375 -7.80 18.74 -5.61
N ALA A 376 -7.08 19.24 -4.60
CA ALA A 376 -5.63 19.04 -4.43
C ALA A 376 -5.27 17.74 -3.70
N GLY A 377 -6.25 16.87 -3.47
CA GLY A 377 -6.09 15.60 -2.78
C GLY A 377 -5.48 14.51 -3.65
N VAL A 378 -4.57 13.73 -3.08
CA VAL A 378 -3.91 12.62 -3.76
C VAL A 378 -4.11 11.33 -2.97
N THR A 379 -4.52 10.29 -3.68
CA THR A 379 -4.55 8.91 -3.20
C THR A 379 -3.38 8.15 -3.82
N ASP A 380 -2.37 7.85 -3.00
CA ASP A 380 -1.16 7.16 -3.47
C ASP A 380 -1.29 5.65 -3.38
N CYS A 381 -1.93 5.13 -2.34
CA CYS A 381 -2.04 3.70 -2.12
C CYS A 381 -3.44 3.30 -1.67
N VAL A 382 -3.83 2.11 -2.12
CA VAL A 382 -5.06 1.45 -1.75
C VAL A 382 -4.72 0.02 -1.33
N ASN A 383 -5.25 -0.40 -0.19
CA ASN A 383 -5.07 -1.76 0.31
C ASN A 383 -6.34 -2.25 0.99
N GLN A 384 -6.45 -3.56 1.16
CA GLN A 384 -7.64 -4.23 1.67
C GLN A 384 -7.27 -5.21 2.76
N ILE A 385 -8.15 -5.28 3.75
CA ILE A 385 -8.18 -6.35 4.75
C ILE A 385 -9.60 -6.92 4.81
N PRO A 386 -9.82 -8.07 5.49
CA PRO A 386 -11.17 -8.61 5.62
C PRO A 386 -12.18 -7.55 6.09
N GLY A 387 -13.14 -7.25 5.20
CA GLY A 387 -14.21 -6.28 5.43
C GLY A 387 -13.83 -4.80 5.36
N LEU A 388 -12.59 -4.41 5.08
CA LEU A 388 -12.16 -3.01 5.05
C LEU A 388 -11.35 -2.68 3.80
N LEU A 389 -11.64 -1.53 3.20
CA LEU A 389 -10.81 -0.87 2.19
C LEU A 389 -10.15 0.34 2.85
N ILE A 390 -8.86 0.50 2.60
CA ILE A 390 -8.02 1.51 3.22
C ILE A 390 -7.38 2.33 2.09
N GLY A 391 -7.67 3.63 2.07
CA GLY A 391 -7.08 4.58 1.13
C GLY A 391 -6.16 5.55 1.85
N SER A 392 -4.93 5.74 1.34
CA SER A 392 -4.14 6.89 1.76
C SER A 392 -4.70 8.17 1.17
N CYS A 393 -4.51 9.27 1.90
CA CYS A 393 -5.05 10.57 1.52
C CYS A 393 -3.98 11.60 1.87
N PHE A 394 -3.43 12.28 0.87
CA PHE A 394 -2.46 13.36 1.05
C PHE A 394 -2.96 14.64 0.40
N ASP A 395 -3.08 15.71 1.19
CA ASP A 395 -3.46 17.03 0.69
C ASP A 395 -2.20 17.78 0.22
N LEU A 396 -2.04 17.99 -1.09
CA LEU A 396 -0.88 18.70 -1.66
C LEU A 396 -0.81 20.16 -1.21
N ALA A 397 -1.96 20.80 -0.96
CA ALA A 397 -2.02 22.20 -0.59
C ALA A 397 -1.62 22.40 0.89
N ASN A 398 -1.99 21.47 1.76
CA ASN A 398 -1.78 21.59 3.20
C ASN A 398 -0.63 20.73 3.74
N GLY A 399 -0.21 19.72 2.99
CA GLY A 399 0.75 18.69 3.41
C GLY A 399 0.20 17.80 4.52
N GLU A 400 -1.12 17.62 4.60
CA GLU A 400 -1.74 16.79 5.64
C GLU A 400 -2.00 15.39 5.09
N SER A 401 -1.56 14.38 5.85
CA SER A 401 -1.80 12.98 5.53
C SER A 401 -2.90 12.41 6.42
N LYS A 402 -3.78 11.61 5.82
CA LYS A 402 -4.90 10.94 6.47
C LYS A 402 -5.03 9.53 5.90
N ILE A 403 -5.70 8.66 6.63
CA ILE A 403 -6.10 7.34 6.13
C ILE A 403 -7.62 7.26 6.23
N ASN A 404 -8.29 6.96 5.13
CA ASN A 404 -9.73 6.76 5.13
C ASN A 404 -10.06 5.28 5.09
N LEU A 405 -11.05 4.91 5.90
CA LEU A 405 -11.52 3.54 6.03
C LEU A 405 -12.91 3.43 5.44
N PHE A 406 -13.10 2.47 4.54
CA PHE A 406 -14.37 2.15 3.92
C PHE A 406 -14.75 0.70 4.23
N SER A 407 -16.03 0.44 4.44
CA SER A 407 -16.55 -0.90 4.61
C SER A 407 -16.54 -1.67 3.29
N LEU A 408 -16.19 -2.95 3.31
CA LEU A 408 -16.39 -3.87 2.19
C LEU A 408 -17.53 -4.84 2.52
N PRO A 409 -18.36 -5.25 1.52
CA PRO A 409 -18.20 -4.98 0.08
C PRO A 409 -18.82 -3.68 -0.46
N GLN A 410 -19.63 -2.94 0.30
CA GLN A 410 -20.42 -1.80 -0.19
C GLN A 410 -19.62 -0.50 -0.38
N CYS A 411 -18.36 -0.44 0.04
CA CYS A 411 -17.48 0.72 -0.06
C CYS A 411 -17.98 1.98 0.67
N ARG A 412 -18.82 1.82 1.71
CA ARG A 412 -19.34 2.96 2.50
C ARG A 412 -18.29 3.48 3.46
N TYR A 413 -18.12 4.80 3.52
CA TYR A 413 -17.18 5.47 4.42
C TYR A 413 -17.47 5.17 5.90
N LEU A 414 -16.43 4.85 6.65
CA LEU A 414 -16.50 4.60 8.09
C LEU A 414 -15.95 5.79 8.87
N VAL A 415 -14.65 6.04 8.74
CA VAL A 415 -13.92 7.06 9.50
C VAL A 415 -12.63 7.49 8.78
N SER A 416 -12.12 8.67 9.15
CA SER A 416 -10.80 9.15 8.77
C SER A 416 -9.86 9.13 9.96
N LEU A 417 -8.70 8.51 9.81
CA LEU A 417 -7.65 8.43 10.81
C LEU A 417 -6.58 9.48 10.50
N THR A 418 -6.30 10.35 11.46
CA THR A 418 -5.35 11.46 11.30
C THR A 418 -4.48 11.62 12.54
N SER A 419 -3.24 12.06 12.35
CA SER A 419 -2.33 12.45 13.45
C SER A 419 -1.56 13.70 13.02
N SER A 420 -1.03 14.45 13.98
CA SER A 420 -0.48 15.80 13.78
C SER A 420 0.73 15.87 12.86
N ASP A 421 1.45 14.76 12.67
CA ASP A 421 2.72 14.73 11.94
C ASP A 421 2.85 13.47 11.06
N LEU A 422 1.79 13.10 10.34
CA LEU A 422 1.85 11.95 9.44
C LEU A 422 2.51 12.31 8.11
N PRO A 423 3.58 11.61 7.70
CA PRO A 423 4.19 11.81 6.38
C PRO A 423 3.28 11.27 5.27
N ARG A 424 3.55 11.68 4.02
CA ARG A 424 2.89 11.14 2.83
C ARG A 424 3.12 9.63 2.77
N ILE A 425 2.03 8.87 2.66
CA ILE A 425 2.05 7.41 2.70
C ILE A 425 2.17 6.90 1.27
N LEU A 426 3.30 6.27 0.95
CA LEU A 426 3.62 5.76 -0.39
C LEU A 426 3.46 4.26 -0.51
N CYS A 427 3.63 3.54 0.60
CA CYS A 427 3.46 2.10 0.65
C CYS A 427 2.81 1.69 1.96
N TYR A 428 2.20 0.51 1.96
CA TYR A 428 1.38 0.08 3.07
C TYR A 428 1.22 -1.44 3.10
N ALA A 429 1.25 -2.02 4.30
CA ALA A 429 0.92 -3.42 4.55
C ALA A 429 -0.01 -3.52 5.76
N ALA A 430 -1.09 -4.29 5.65
CA ALA A 430 -2.03 -4.53 6.74
C ALA A 430 -2.31 -6.01 6.95
N TRP A 431 -2.57 -6.35 8.20
CA TRP A 431 -2.91 -7.70 8.61
C TRP A 431 -3.75 -7.68 9.90
N LEU A 432 -4.26 -8.84 10.27
CA LEU A 432 -4.95 -9.05 11.54
C LEU A 432 -4.00 -9.76 12.49
N THR A 433 -4.00 -9.35 13.76
CA THR A 433 -3.33 -10.11 14.81
C THR A 433 -4.10 -11.39 15.12
N ALA A 434 -3.48 -12.33 15.84
CA ALA A 434 -4.16 -13.54 16.30
C ALA A 434 -5.36 -13.25 17.23
N SER A 435 -5.39 -12.07 17.88
CA SER A 435 -6.53 -11.60 18.67
C SER A 435 -7.67 -11.02 17.82
N GLY A 436 -7.48 -10.84 16.52
CA GLY A 436 -8.43 -10.20 15.62
C GLY A 436 -8.33 -8.67 15.56
N ASP A 437 -7.35 -8.07 16.25
CA ASP A 437 -7.10 -6.63 16.21
C ASP A 437 -6.41 -6.22 14.91
N HIS A 438 -6.70 -5.01 14.44
CA HIS A 438 -6.11 -4.47 13.23
C HIS A 438 -4.69 -3.96 13.49
N ARG A 439 -3.75 -4.39 12.64
CA ARG A 439 -2.39 -3.87 12.62
C ARG A 439 -1.95 -3.58 11.19
N TRP A 440 -1.27 -2.47 11.03
CA TRP A 440 -0.72 -2.12 9.72
C TRP A 440 0.51 -1.23 9.83
N VAL A 441 1.23 -1.13 8.73
CA VAL A 441 2.42 -0.29 8.61
C VAL A 441 2.28 0.58 7.39
N THR A 442 2.53 1.87 7.59
CA THR A 442 2.66 2.86 6.53
C THR A 442 4.13 3.15 6.32
N GLY A 443 4.56 3.18 5.06
CA GLY A 443 5.89 3.61 4.66
C GLY A 443 5.83 4.79 3.69
N GLY A 444 6.93 5.51 3.62
CA GLY A 444 7.11 6.72 2.84
C GLY A 444 8.41 7.35 3.33
N ARG A 445 8.33 8.53 3.93
CA ARG A 445 9.50 9.09 4.63
C ARG A 445 9.84 8.32 5.90
N ASP A 446 8.84 8.04 6.73
CA ASP A 446 8.99 7.32 7.98
C ASP A 446 8.24 5.99 7.90
N LEU A 447 8.73 4.99 8.61
CA LEU A 447 8.07 3.69 8.75
C LEU A 447 7.29 3.68 10.06
N ILE A 448 5.96 3.71 9.97
CA ILE A 448 5.08 3.85 11.14
C ILE A 448 4.18 2.64 11.27
N VAL A 449 4.26 1.97 12.41
CA VAL A 449 3.37 0.88 12.81
C VAL A 449 2.15 1.47 13.52
N TRP A 450 0.98 1.04 13.08
CA TRP A 450 -0.30 1.34 13.68
C TRP A 450 -0.85 0.07 14.32
N GLU A 451 -1.16 0.16 15.60
CA GLU A 451 -1.69 -0.95 16.37
C GLU A 451 -3.01 -0.53 16.99
N GLN A 452 -4.08 -1.23 16.63
CA GLN A 452 -5.38 -1.03 17.26
C GLN A 452 -5.30 -1.46 18.72
N LEU A 453 -5.72 -0.56 19.60
CA LEU A 453 -5.75 -0.81 21.04
C LEU A 453 -7.08 -1.45 21.42
N PRO A 454 -7.07 -2.44 22.33
CA PRO A 454 -8.31 -3.03 22.85
C PRO A 454 -9.22 -1.96 23.46
N GLY A 455 -10.54 -2.15 23.36
CA GLY A 455 -11.54 -1.19 23.85
C GLY A 455 -11.45 -0.88 25.36
N SER A 456 -10.84 -1.76 26.16
CA SER A 456 -10.60 -1.57 27.59
C SER A 456 -9.42 -0.63 27.91
N PHE A 457 -8.66 -0.19 26.90
CA PHE A 457 -7.46 0.60 27.10
C PHE A 457 -7.79 2.04 27.53
N LYS A 458 -7.41 2.38 28.77
CA LYS A 458 -7.78 3.65 29.42
C LYS A 458 -7.04 4.88 28.88
N LYS A 459 -5.82 4.72 28.33
CA LYS A 459 -5.06 5.87 27.79
C LYS A 459 -5.66 6.35 26.46
N ARG A 460 -5.41 7.62 26.13
CA ARG A 460 -5.74 8.21 24.83
C ARG A 460 -4.80 7.60 23.78
N GLY A 461 -5.33 7.22 22.62
CA GLY A 461 -4.51 6.80 21.48
C GLY A 461 -3.81 8.00 20.85
N ASP A 462 -2.76 7.73 20.08
CA ASP A 462 -1.97 8.76 19.37
C ASP A 462 -2.69 9.27 18.12
N VAL A 463 -3.67 8.50 17.64
CA VAL A 463 -4.45 8.79 16.44
C VAL A 463 -5.76 9.47 16.81
N THR A 464 -6.10 10.51 16.06
CA THR A 464 -7.40 11.15 16.12
C THR A 464 -8.31 10.59 15.02
N VAL A 465 -9.42 9.98 15.44
CA VAL A 465 -10.49 9.54 14.56
C VAL A 465 -11.40 10.73 14.27
N ARG A 466 -11.58 11.06 13.00
CA ARG A 466 -12.44 12.15 12.53
C ARG A 466 -13.56 11.59 11.66
N ARG A 467 -14.70 12.26 11.72
CA ARG A 467 -15.79 12.10 10.74
C ARG A 467 -15.66 13.23 9.73
N ASP A 468 -15.70 12.87 8.45
CA ASP A 468 -15.88 13.82 7.36
C ASP A 468 -17.28 13.60 6.79
N SER A 469 -18.22 14.50 7.11
CA SER A 469 -19.61 14.40 6.65
C SER A 469 -19.72 14.42 5.13
N ARG A 470 -18.76 15.04 4.44
CA ARG A 470 -18.74 15.11 2.96
C ARG A 470 -18.54 13.74 2.33
N LEU A 471 -17.79 12.85 2.99
CA LEU A 471 -17.57 11.47 2.53
C LEU A 471 -18.70 10.53 2.93
N GLU A 472 -19.59 10.93 3.86
CA GLU A 472 -20.74 10.12 4.27
C GLU A 472 -21.83 10.09 3.19
N ASP A 473 -21.97 11.19 2.45
CA ASP A 473 -22.97 11.35 1.38
C ASP A 473 -22.43 10.90 0.01
N CYS A 474 -21.14 10.58 -0.11
CA CYS A 474 -20.54 10.10 -1.36
C CYS A 474 -20.98 8.66 -1.65
N LEU A 475 -21.84 8.50 -2.66
CA LEU A 475 -22.18 7.21 -3.25
C LEU A 475 -21.16 6.82 -4.32
N LEU A 476 -21.18 5.54 -4.72
CA LEU A 476 -20.40 5.10 -5.88
C LEU A 476 -21.01 5.74 -7.14
N GLU A 477 -20.27 6.67 -7.74
CA GLU A 477 -20.67 7.33 -8.98
C GLU A 477 -20.28 6.46 -10.18
N SER A 478 -21.20 6.33 -11.14
CA SER A 478 -20.88 5.66 -12.40
C SER A 478 -20.22 6.68 -13.33
N ASP A 479 -19.09 6.32 -13.96
CA ASP A 479 -18.38 7.23 -14.87
C ASP A 479 -19.23 7.59 -16.13
N ARG A 480 -20.42 6.98 -16.31
CA ARG A 480 -21.37 7.37 -17.38
C ARG A 480 -22.12 8.66 -17.10
N ASP A 481 -22.09 9.15 -15.86
CA ASP A 481 -22.89 10.29 -15.42
C ASP A 481 -22.05 11.57 -15.20
N SER A 482 -20.76 11.58 -15.53
CA SER A 482 -19.86 12.74 -15.35
C SER A 482 -19.23 13.18 -16.67
N GLU A 483 -20.01 13.79 -17.56
CA GLU A 483 -19.48 14.60 -18.68
C GLU A 483 -19.22 16.07 -18.31
N ASP A 484 -19.49 16.49 -17.06
CA ASP A 484 -19.31 17.89 -16.65
C ASP A 484 -18.16 18.03 -15.64
N ASP A 485 -16.92 17.96 -16.12
CA ASP A 485 -15.78 18.56 -15.42
C ASP A 485 -14.83 19.22 -16.45
N ASN A 486 -15.42 19.87 -17.46
CA ASN A 486 -14.74 20.90 -18.24
C ASN A 486 -15.01 22.22 -17.52
N SER A 487 -14.04 22.68 -16.73
CA SER A 487 -14.03 24.06 -16.27
C SER A 487 -13.89 24.96 -17.49
N GLU A 488 -14.98 25.63 -17.87
CA GLU A 488 -14.96 26.79 -18.76
C GLU A 488 -13.94 27.79 -18.20
N VAL A 489 -12.86 27.99 -18.94
CA VAL A 489 -11.95 29.10 -18.71
C VAL A 489 -12.61 30.30 -19.38
N ASP A 490 -13.26 31.14 -18.56
CA ASP A 490 -13.71 32.47 -18.98
C ASP A 490 -12.48 33.25 -19.49
N HIS A 491 -12.39 33.38 -20.81
CA HIS A 491 -11.51 34.35 -21.44
C HIS A 491 -12.25 35.68 -21.47
N ASP A 492 -11.94 36.56 -20.51
CA ASP A 492 -12.28 37.96 -20.58
C ASP A 492 -11.65 38.59 -21.84
N GLU A 493 -12.49 38.91 -22.81
CA GLU A 493 -12.17 39.80 -23.92
C GLU A 493 -11.98 41.22 -23.39
N ASP A 494 -10.74 41.69 -23.33
CA ASP A 494 -10.45 43.13 -23.31
C ASP A 494 -9.83 43.54 -24.65
N SER A 495 -10.65 44.26 -25.40
CA SER A 495 -10.38 44.89 -26.68
C SER A 495 -9.32 45.99 -26.55
N ILE A 496 -8.22 45.89 -27.30
CA ILE A 496 -7.47 47.07 -27.78
C ILE A 496 -7.11 46.87 -29.26
N THR A 497 -7.56 47.82 -30.06
CA THR A 497 -7.45 47.96 -31.51
C THR A 497 -6.05 48.39 -31.99
N GLN A 498 -5.73 47.98 -33.24
CA GLN A 498 -4.79 48.58 -34.22
C GLN A 498 -3.28 48.45 -33.91
N ASP A 499 -2.39 48.06 -34.82
CA ASP A 499 -2.32 48.28 -36.26
C ASP A 499 -1.61 47.15 -37.02
N ALA A 500 -1.92 47.08 -38.32
CA ALA A 500 -1.37 46.15 -39.30
C ALA A 500 0.05 46.51 -39.75
N SER A 501 0.88 45.50 -40.04
CA SER A 501 1.67 45.51 -41.28
C SER A 501 2.01 44.08 -41.72
N GLU A 502 1.81 43.87 -43.01
CA GLU A 502 1.90 42.64 -43.78
C GLU A 502 3.36 42.16 -43.94
N THR A 503 3.56 40.85 -44.05
CA THR A 503 4.45 40.25 -45.06
C THR A 503 4.23 38.73 -45.18
N GLU A 504 3.76 38.36 -46.37
CA GLU A 504 3.78 37.06 -47.06
C GLU A 504 5.18 36.37 -46.99
N GLU A 505 5.46 35.07 -47.18
CA GLU A 505 4.75 33.85 -47.61
C GLU A 505 5.71 32.62 -47.32
N PRO A 506 5.44 31.36 -47.75
CA PRO A 506 5.67 30.13 -47.00
C PRO A 506 6.84 29.24 -47.49
N ALA A 507 7.08 28.09 -46.83
CA ALA A 507 7.08 26.75 -47.47
C ALA A 507 7.70 25.64 -46.60
N SER A 508 6.98 24.50 -46.57
CA SER A 508 7.41 23.10 -46.64
C SER A 508 8.71 22.59 -45.99
N SER A 509 8.58 21.56 -45.14
CA SER A 509 9.17 20.20 -45.29
C SER A 509 9.22 19.55 -43.89
N SER A 510 8.58 18.41 -43.61
CA SER A 510 8.75 17.06 -44.16
C SER A 510 10.09 16.39 -43.81
N TRP A 511 10.04 15.56 -42.74
CA TRP A 511 10.67 14.23 -42.59
C TRP A 511 12.19 14.06 -42.32
N LEU A 512 12.43 13.02 -41.50
CA LEU A 512 13.66 12.21 -41.21
C LEU A 512 14.37 12.59 -39.89
N ARG A 513 14.30 11.76 -38.83
CA ARG A 513 14.96 10.45 -38.55
C ARG A 513 16.49 10.51 -38.38
N CYS A 514 16.94 9.72 -37.39
CA CYS A 514 18.28 9.24 -37.08
C CYS A 514 19.19 10.19 -36.30
N VAL A 515 20.07 9.75 -35.38
CA VAL A 515 20.39 8.49 -34.67
C VAL A 515 21.57 8.90 -33.75
N LEU A 516 21.63 8.31 -32.56
CA LEU A 516 22.78 8.10 -31.65
C LEU A 516 23.99 9.06 -31.72
N GLN A 517 24.33 9.63 -30.57
CA GLN A 517 25.62 9.35 -29.95
C GLN A 517 25.49 9.29 -28.42
#